data_AF-A0A1J3EL12-F1
#
_entry.id   AF-A0A1J3EL12-F1
#
_cell.length_a   1.000
_cell.length_b   1.000
_cell.length_c   1.000
_cell.angle_alpha   90.00
_cell.angle_beta   90.00
_cell.angle_gamma   90.00
#
_symmetry.space_group_name_H-M   'P 1'
#
loop_
_entity.id
_entity.type
_entity.pdbx_description
1 polymer ?
#
loop_
_entity_poly.entity_id
_entity_poly.type
_entity_poly.pdbx_seq_one_letter_code
_entity_poly.pdbx_strand_id
1 'polypeptide(L)'
;EEYWWCTYQALTWPDSEDGPNLLVDDGGDATLLIHEGVKAEKVYKETGKLPDPETSDDPEFKIVLKLLRNTIQKFPNKWTKIASQVVGVSEETTTGVHRLYQMAKAGNLLFPAINVNDSVTKSK
;
A
#
# COMPACT_ATOMS: atom_id res chain seq x y z
N GLU A 1 8.68 -6.29 -12.33
CA GLU A 1 9.27 -6.62 -11.02
C GLU A 1 10.03 -5.43 -10.41
N GLU A 2 10.89 -4.75 -11.16
CA GLU A 2 11.69 -3.61 -10.66
C GLU A 2 10.83 -2.44 -10.14
N TYR A 3 9.71 -2.11 -10.81
CA TYR A 3 8.77 -1.08 -10.35
C TYR A 3 8.31 -1.29 -8.89
N TRP A 4 7.84 -2.49 -8.58
CA TRP A 4 7.38 -2.85 -7.24
C TRP A 4 8.52 -2.96 -6.23
N TRP A 5 9.71 -3.36 -6.68
CA TRP A 5 10.91 -3.28 -5.85
C TRP A 5 11.26 -1.83 -5.48
N CYS A 6 11.24 -0.89 -6.43
CA CYS A 6 11.46 0.54 -6.18
C CYS A 6 10.41 1.10 -5.21
N THR A 7 9.14 0.76 -5.41
CA THR A 7 8.04 1.17 -4.53
C THR A 7 8.27 0.67 -3.09
N TYR A 8 8.70 -0.58 -2.94
CA TYR A 8 9.07 -1.13 -1.63
C TYR A 8 10.27 -0.41 -1.01
N GLN A 9 11.30 -0.07 -1.80
CA GLN A 9 12.46 0.69 -1.30
C GLN A 9 12.03 2.09 -0.83
N ALA A 10 11.19 2.79 -1.59
CA ALA A 10 10.70 4.12 -1.21
C ALA A 10 9.90 4.12 0.10
N LEU A 11 9.18 3.03 0.38
CA LEU A 11 8.42 2.83 1.63
C LEU A 11 9.25 2.23 2.78
N THR A 12 10.52 1.92 2.55
CA THR A 12 11.41 1.32 3.55
C THR A 12 12.55 2.26 3.88
N TRP A 13 12.45 2.96 5.01
CA TRP A 13 13.45 3.94 5.40
C TRP A 13 14.67 3.27 6.05
N PRO A 14 15.89 3.78 5.79
CA PRO A 14 17.12 3.17 6.31
C PRO A 14 17.20 3.20 7.84
N ASP A 15 18.01 2.29 8.37
CA ASP A 15 18.37 2.18 9.80
C ASP A 15 17.21 1.94 10.78
N SER A 16 16.03 1.57 10.26
CA SER A 16 14.85 1.22 11.05
C SER A 16 13.92 0.27 10.29
N GLU A 17 13.06 -0.46 11.02
CA GLU A 17 11.88 -1.11 10.42
C GLU A 17 10.73 -0.10 10.25
N ASP A 18 11.02 1.20 10.23
CA ASP A 18 10.02 2.27 10.12
C ASP A 18 9.72 2.58 8.64
N GLY A 19 8.67 3.36 8.45
CA GLY A 19 8.25 3.86 7.15
C GLY A 19 8.03 5.36 7.17
N PRO A 20 7.50 5.91 6.07
CA PRO A 20 7.17 7.33 6.00
C PRO A 20 6.05 7.70 6.97
N ASN A 21 6.08 8.94 7.43
CA ASN A 21 5.00 9.58 8.17
C ASN A 21 3.98 10.27 7.25
N LEU A 22 4.38 10.65 6.03
CA LEU A 22 3.52 11.26 5.01
C LEU A 22 3.76 10.59 3.66
N LEU A 23 2.70 10.42 2.88
CA LEU A 23 2.74 9.88 1.53
C LEU A 23 2.32 10.95 0.52
N VAL A 24 3.07 11.01 -0.59
CA VAL A 24 2.67 11.70 -1.82
C VAL A 24 2.56 10.60 -2.86
N ASP A 25 1.36 10.38 -3.38
CA ASP A 25 1.05 9.25 -4.25
C ASP A 25 0.41 9.76 -5.55
N ASP A 26 0.72 9.07 -6.64
CA ASP A 26 0.15 9.30 -7.96
C ASP A 26 -0.24 7.94 -8.57
N GLY A 27 -1.54 7.68 -8.61
CA GLY A 27 -2.12 6.43 -9.08
C GLY A 27 -2.48 5.46 -7.94
N GLY A 28 -1.96 5.70 -6.73
CA GLY A 28 -2.36 5.00 -5.51
C GLY A 28 -1.62 3.67 -5.25
N ASP A 29 -0.50 3.40 -5.91
CA ASP A 29 0.19 2.11 -5.81
C ASP A 29 0.99 1.97 -4.51
N ALA A 30 1.57 3.06 -3.99
CA ALA A 30 2.20 3.03 -2.66
C ALA A 30 1.13 2.80 -1.58
N THR A 31 -0.01 3.47 -1.70
CA THR A 31 -1.17 3.28 -0.82
C THR A 31 -1.69 1.84 -0.90
N LEU A 32 -1.84 1.28 -2.12
CA LEU A 32 -2.27 -0.10 -2.33
C LEU A 32 -1.34 -1.10 -1.65
N LEU A 33 -0.03 -0.92 -1.81
CA LEU A 33 0.96 -1.85 -1.25
C LEU A 33 0.87 -1.93 0.28
N ILE A 34 0.68 -0.78 0.95
CA ILE A 34 0.51 -0.73 2.40
C ILE A 34 -0.79 -1.44 2.82
N HIS A 35 -1.91 -1.16 2.14
CA HIS A 35 -3.21 -1.74 2.50
C HIS A 35 -3.25 -3.26 2.29
N GLU A 36 -2.78 -3.77 1.15
CA GLU A 36 -2.70 -5.21 0.90
C GLU A 36 -1.65 -5.88 1.81
N GLY A 37 -0.57 -5.17 2.16
CA GLY A 37 0.41 -5.63 3.15
C GLY A 37 -0.21 -5.87 4.52
N VAL A 38 -0.96 -4.90 5.06
CA VAL A 38 -1.65 -5.03 6.37
C VAL A 38 -2.66 -6.17 6.36
N LYS A 39 -3.44 -6.28 5.27
CA LYS A 39 -4.41 -7.37 5.09
C LYS A 39 -3.72 -8.73 5.07
N ALA A 40 -2.62 -8.85 4.33
CA ALA A 40 -1.84 -10.07 4.24
C ALA A 40 -1.19 -10.44 5.59
N GLU A 41 -0.65 -9.48 6.32
CA GLU A 41 -0.10 -9.69 7.67
C GLU A 41 -1.17 -10.17 8.65
N LYS A 42 -2.39 -9.60 8.59
CA LYS A 42 -3.51 -10.07 9.40
C LYS A 42 -3.85 -11.53 9.11
N VAL A 43 -3.98 -11.90 7.84
CA VAL A 43 -4.25 -13.29 7.42
C VAL A 43 -3.12 -14.23 7.88
N TYR A 44 -1.87 -13.81 7.72
CA TYR A 44 -0.72 -14.59 8.16
C TYR A 44 -0.72 -14.78 9.67
N LYS A 45 -1.03 -13.75 10.46
CA LYS A 45 -1.11 -13.83 11.92
C LYS A 45 -2.23 -14.75 12.41
N GLU A 46 -3.38 -14.75 11.72
CA GLU A 46 -4.55 -15.54 12.11
C GLU A 46 -4.45 -17.01 11.66
N THR A 47 -3.80 -17.28 10.51
CA THR A 47 -3.87 -18.59 9.85
C THR A 47 -2.52 -19.21 9.49
N GLY A 48 -1.42 -18.47 9.61
CA GLY A 48 -0.10 -18.86 9.11
C GLY A 48 0.02 -18.87 7.59
N LYS A 49 -1.03 -18.53 6.84
CA LYS A 49 -1.03 -18.52 5.37
C LYS A 49 -0.34 -17.28 4.84
N LEU A 50 0.59 -17.49 3.91
CA LEU A 50 1.25 -16.41 3.18
C LEU A 50 0.47 -16.07 1.90
N PRO A 51 0.59 -14.84 1.38
CA PRO A 51 0.06 -14.47 0.07
C PRO A 51 0.50 -15.45 -1.02
N ASP A 52 -0.40 -15.78 -1.94
CA ASP A 52 -0.11 -16.69 -3.05
C ASP A 52 -0.31 -16.04 -4.42
N PRO A 53 0.77 -15.79 -5.20
CA PRO A 53 0.66 -15.20 -6.54
C PRO A 53 -0.30 -15.95 -7.46
N GLU A 54 -0.51 -17.25 -7.26
CA GLU A 54 -1.41 -18.04 -8.12
C GLU A 54 -2.90 -17.79 -7.83
N THR A 55 -3.26 -16.99 -6.82
CA THR A 55 -4.66 -16.59 -6.58
C THR A 55 -5.11 -15.41 -7.45
N SER A 56 -4.24 -14.87 -8.30
CA SER A 56 -4.54 -13.72 -9.17
C SER A 56 -4.19 -14.05 -10.62
N ASP A 57 -5.07 -13.69 -11.57
CA ASP A 57 -4.77 -13.77 -13.00
C ASP A 57 -4.01 -12.52 -13.51
N ASP A 58 -3.98 -11.44 -12.73
CA ASP A 58 -3.26 -10.21 -13.07
C ASP A 58 -1.75 -10.41 -12.86
N PRO A 59 -0.93 -10.34 -13.93
CA PRO A 59 0.51 -10.56 -13.85
C PRO A 59 1.23 -9.52 -12.99
N GLU A 60 0.72 -8.30 -12.90
CA GLU A 60 1.29 -7.27 -12.05
C GLU A 60 0.98 -7.54 -10.58
N PHE A 61 -0.28 -7.89 -10.27
CA PHE A 61 -0.66 -8.23 -8.90
C PHE A 61 0.03 -9.52 -8.40
N LYS A 62 0.36 -10.46 -9.29
CA LYS A 62 1.24 -11.61 -8.94
C LYS A 62 2.59 -11.15 -8.37
N ILE A 63 3.17 -10.08 -8.92
CA ILE A 63 4.44 -9.50 -8.45
C ILE A 63 4.25 -8.89 -7.06
N VAL A 64 3.16 -8.16 -6.84
CA VAL A 64 2.79 -7.62 -5.52
C VAL A 64 2.67 -8.73 -4.49
N LEU A 65 1.91 -9.79 -4.79
CA LEU A 65 1.73 -10.93 -3.87
C LEU A 65 3.04 -11.64 -3.56
N LYS A 66 3.93 -11.81 -4.56
CA LYS A 66 5.27 -12.39 -4.37
C LYS A 66 6.13 -11.50 -3.47
N LEU A 67 6.07 -10.18 -3.66
CA LEU A 67 6.76 -9.21 -2.81
C LEU A 67 6.23 -9.29 -1.37
N LEU A 68 4.90 -9.25 -1.17
CA LEU A 68 4.27 -9.33 0.14
C LEU A 68 4.63 -10.64 0.85
N ARG A 69 4.55 -11.78 0.16
CA ARG A 69 5.00 -13.09 0.70
C ARG A 69 6.42 -13.01 1.23
N ASN A 70 7.36 -12.51 0.42
CA ASN A 70 8.78 -12.44 0.80
C ASN A 70 9.04 -11.47 1.96
N THR A 71 8.30 -10.35 2.00
CA THR A 71 8.44 -9.36 3.06
C THR A 71 7.87 -9.86 4.38
N ILE A 72 6.68 -10.47 4.38
CA ILE A 72 6.02 -10.99 5.59
C ILE A 72 6.81 -12.14 6.22
N GLN A 73 7.43 -12.99 5.41
CA GLN A 73 8.33 -14.04 5.91
C GLN A 73 9.54 -13.49 6.68
N LYS A 74 10.03 -12.30 6.31
CA LYS A 74 11.19 -11.66 6.94
C LYS A 74 10.79 -10.73 8.09
N PHE A 75 9.71 -9.97 7.89
CA PHE A 75 9.24 -8.90 8.76
C PHE A 75 7.70 -8.98 8.85
N PRO A 76 7.15 -9.83 9.73
CA PRO A 76 5.72 -10.18 9.73
C PRO A 76 4.77 -9.06 10.21
N ASN A 77 5.30 -7.95 10.72
CA ASN A 77 4.51 -6.80 11.18
C ASN A 77 4.93 -5.47 10.51
N LYS A 78 5.71 -5.53 9.43
CA LYS A 78 6.26 -4.33 8.76
C LYS A 78 5.15 -3.40 8.30
N TRP A 79 4.18 -3.90 7.55
CA TRP A 79 3.15 -3.09 6.92
C TRP A 79 2.18 -2.52 7.93
N THR A 80 1.81 -3.29 8.96
CA THR A 80 1.00 -2.85 10.09
C THR A 80 1.70 -1.72 10.85
N LYS A 81 3.01 -1.84 11.07
CA LYS A 81 3.80 -0.79 11.72
C LYS A 81 3.84 0.48 10.87
N ILE A 82 4.15 0.36 9.57
CA ILE A 82 4.17 1.50 8.63
C ILE A 82 2.81 2.20 8.63
N ALA A 83 1.72 1.45 8.42
CA ALA A 83 0.37 2.02 8.37
C ALA A 83 0.00 2.80 9.64
N SER A 84 0.45 2.33 10.82
CA SER A 84 0.17 3.00 12.09
C SER A 84 0.90 4.35 12.28
N GLN A 85 1.95 4.60 11.51
CA GLN A 85 2.77 5.81 11.57
C GLN A 85 2.40 6.84 10.50
N VAL A 86 1.73 6.41 9.43
CA VAL A 86 1.29 7.30 8.34
C VAL A 86 0.21 8.24 8.85
N VAL A 87 0.50 9.54 8.84
CA VAL A 87 -0.42 10.62 9.17
C VAL A 87 -1.46 10.82 8.06
N GLY A 88 -1.05 10.60 6.80
CA GLY A 88 -1.95 10.60 5.66
C GLY A 88 -1.25 10.56 4.30
N VAL A 89 -2.06 10.50 3.25
CA VAL A 89 -1.63 10.53 1.84
C VAL A 89 -2.25 11.71 1.09
N SER A 90 -1.49 12.36 0.21
CA SER A 90 -2.03 13.28 -0.80
C SER A 90 -1.96 12.61 -2.17
N GLU A 91 -3.11 12.45 -2.83
CA GLU A 91 -3.23 11.70 -4.09
C GLU A 91 -3.45 12.64 -5.28
N GLU A 92 -2.61 12.47 -6.30
CA GLU A 92 -2.50 13.36 -7.44
C GLU A 92 -3.50 13.07 -8.56
N THR A 93 -3.87 11.82 -8.85
CA THR A 93 -4.65 11.50 -10.06
C THR A 93 -6.06 10.96 -9.78
N THR A 94 -6.94 11.12 -10.78
CA THR A 94 -8.31 10.63 -10.74
C THR A 94 -8.38 9.12 -10.45
N THR A 95 -7.46 8.34 -11.00
CA THR A 95 -7.41 6.88 -10.80
C THR A 95 -7.12 6.54 -9.34
N GLY A 96 -6.10 7.14 -8.73
CA GLY A 96 -5.78 6.93 -7.32
C GLY A 96 -6.89 7.42 -6.40
N VAL A 97 -7.48 8.58 -6.70
CA VAL A 97 -8.64 9.11 -5.95
C VAL A 97 -9.83 8.14 -5.97
N HIS A 98 -10.11 7.51 -7.12
CA HIS A 98 -11.16 6.50 -7.20
C HIS A 98 -10.87 5.30 -6.29
N ARG A 99 -9.62 4.84 -6.22
CA ARG A 99 -9.20 3.76 -5.30
C ARG A 99 -9.38 4.19 -3.84
N LEU A 100 -9.02 5.41 -3.48
CA LEU A 100 -9.23 5.96 -2.13
C LEU A 100 -10.71 5.97 -1.74
N TYR A 101 -11.60 6.43 -2.62
CA TYR A 101 -13.05 6.42 -2.35
C TYR A 101 -13.61 5.00 -2.19
N GLN A 102 -13.14 4.03 -3.00
CA GLN A 102 -13.52 2.63 -2.84
C GLN A 102 -13.13 2.10 -1.46
N MET A 103 -11.89 2.34 -1.02
CA MET A 103 -11.41 1.92 0.30
C MET A 103 -12.16 2.63 1.44
N ALA A 104 -12.40 3.94 1.33
CA ALA A 104 -13.15 4.70 2.32
C ALA A 104 -14.59 4.19 2.44
N LYS A 105 -15.28 3.94 1.33
CA LYS A 105 -16.65 3.40 1.31
C LYS A 105 -16.71 1.99 1.89
N ALA A 106 -15.68 1.18 1.68
CA ALA A 106 -15.56 -0.16 2.24
C ALA A 106 -15.15 -0.18 3.72
N GLY A 107 -14.79 0.98 4.32
CA GLY A 107 -14.29 1.06 5.69
C GLY A 107 -12.87 0.51 5.86
N ASN A 108 -12.11 0.38 4.77
CA ASN A 108 -10.79 -0.24 4.74
C ASN A 108 -9.64 0.78 4.65
N LEU A 109 -9.94 2.07 4.48
CA LEU A 109 -8.92 3.11 4.40
C LEU A 109 -8.21 3.26 5.76
N LEU A 110 -6.90 3.00 5.79
CA LEU A 110 -6.12 2.90 7.03
C LEU A 110 -5.72 4.25 7.63
N PHE A 111 -5.61 5.30 6.80
CA PHE A 111 -5.17 6.63 7.21
C PHE A 111 -5.87 7.72 6.36
N PRO A 112 -5.91 8.98 6.85
CA PRO A 112 -6.49 10.09 6.11
C PRO A 112 -5.91 10.25 4.70
N ALA A 113 -6.75 10.68 3.75
CA ALA A 113 -6.34 10.94 2.39
C ALA A 113 -6.86 12.30 1.89
N ILE A 114 -6.02 13.05 1.20
CA ILE A 114 -6.34 14.33 0.57
C ILE A 114 -6.39 14.11 -0.93
N ASN A 115 -7.56 14.40 -1.53
CA ASN A 115 -7.75 14.42 -2.96
C ASN A 115 -7.20 15.73 -3.53
N VAL A 116 -5.97 15.69 -4.05
CA VAL A 116 -5.33 16.86 -4.70
C VAL A 116 -5.88 17.04 -6.11
N ASN A 117 -6.17 15.94 -6.80
CA ASN A 117 -6.68 15.93 -8.18
C ASN A 117 -7.85 16.89 -8.39
N ASP A 118 -8.83 16.89 -7.49
CA ASP A 118 -10.07 17.67 -7.65
C ASP A 118 -9.94 19.14 -7.21
N SER A 119 -8.72 19.58 -6.86
CA SER A 119 -8.43 21.00 -6.76
C SER A 119 -8.63 21.67 -8.12
N VAL A 120 -9.26 22.86 -8.13
CA VAL A 120 -9.59 23.58 -9.39
C VAL A 120 -8.33 23.83 -10.23
N THR A 121 -7.22 24.23 -9.59
CA THR A 121 -5.94 24.51 -10.25
C THR A 121 -5.17 23.26 -10.69
N LYS A 122 -5.74 22.06 -10.50
CA LYS A 122 -5.18 20.79 -10.95
C LYS A 122 -6.06 20.16 -12.04
N SER A 123 -7.36 20.07 -11.80
CA SER A 123 -8.30 19.36 -12.67
C SER A 123 -8.79 20.15 -13.90
N LYS A 124 -8.60 21.47 -13.93
CA LYS A 124 -9.04 22.36 -15.01
C LYS A 124 -7.85 22.94 -15.75
#